data_AF-A0AAU0VZN0-F1
#
_entry.id   AF-A0AAU0VZN0-F1
#
_cell.length_a   1.000
_cell.length_b   1.000
_cell.length_c   1.000
_cell.angle_alpha   90.00
_cell.angle_beta   90.00
_cell.angle_gamma   90.00
#
_symmetry.space_group_name_H-M   'P 1'
#
loop_
_entity.id
_entity.type
_entity.pdbx_description
1 polymer ?
#
loop_
_entity_poly.entity_id
_entity_poly.type
_entity_poly.pdbx_seq_one_letter_code
_entity_poly.pdbx_strand_id
1 'polypeptide(L)'
;MAQARWVHGWSGQDRVRAPEGTAYEPWARMPRLSAELAGTAVFAALAALGTGATAPPLTAAVAEVSCADDELRVRWADGPETVVSFEPLRVTAALP
;
A
#
# COMPACT_ATOMS: atom_id res chain seq x y z
N MET A 1 6.53 -3.66 14.35
CA MET A 1 5.64 -4.52 13.53
C MET A 1 5.43 -3.87 12.17
N ALA A 2 5.28 -4.67 11.10
CA ALA A 2 4.92 -4.19 9.77
C ALA A 2 3.39 -4.15 9.62
N GLN A 3 2.88 -3.11 8.96
CA GLN A 3 1.46 -2.96 8.63
C GLN A 3 1.33 -2.81 7.11
N ALA A 4 0.29 -3.39 6.53
CA ALA A 4 -0.05 -3.21 5.12
C ALA A 4 -1.57 -3.07 4.97
N ARG A 5 -1.98 -2.25 4.01
CA ARG A 5 -3.37 -1.88 3.78
C ARG A 5 -3.61 -1.72 2.28
N TRP A 6 -4.70 -2.28 1.76
CA TRP A 6 -5.09 -2.02 0.38
C TRP A 6 -5.45 -0.54 0.16
N VAL A 7 -5.09 -0.03 -1.01
CA VAL A 7 -5.35 1.35 -1.45
C VAL A 7 -6.15 1.33 -2.75
N HIS A 8 -5.82 0.42 -3.69
CA HIS A 8 -6.55 0.23 -4.94
C HIS A 8 -6.50 -1.21 -5.44
N GLY A 9 -7.58 -1.71 -6.06
CA GLY A 9 -7.63 -2.98 -6.81
C GLY A 9 -7.79 -4.26 -6.00
N TRP A 10 -7.48 -4.26 -4.69
CA TRP A 10 -7.53 -5.49 -3.88
C TRP A 10 -8.95 -5.85 -3.42
N SER A 11 -9.22 -7.14 -3.25
CA SER A 11 -10.53 -7.66 -2.78
C SER A 11 -10.46 -8.39 -1.43
N GLY A 12 -9.27 -8.78 -0.96
CA GLY A 12 -9.09 -9.51 0.28
C GLY A 12 -7.88 -9.03 1.09
N GLN A 13 -8.00 -9.15 2.41
CA GLN A 13 -6.92 -8.90 3.37
C GLN A 13 -7.04 -9.88 4.54
N ASP A 14 -5.97 -10.61 4.81
CA ASP A 14 -5.87 -11.52 5.95
C ASP A 14 -4.46 -11.50 6.56
N ARG A 15 -4.22 -12.38 7.55
CA ARG A 15 -2.91 -12.52 8.20
C ARG A 15 -2.43 -13.95 8.11
N VAL A 16 -1.22 -14.12 7.60
CA VAL A 16 -0.58 -15.44 7.45
C VAL A 16 0.70 -15.52 8.28
N ARG A 17 1.09 -16.73 8.66
CA ARG A 17 2.39 -16.97 9.28
C ARG A 17 3.47 -16.84 8.21
N ALA A 18 4.49 -16.04 8.48
CA ALA A 18 5.69 -15.99 7.64
C ALA A 18 6.32 -17.40 7.59
N PRO A 19 6.55 -17.98 6.40
CA PRO A 19 6.97 -19.38 6.26
C PRO A 19 8.22 -19.71 7.08
N GLU A 20 9.21 -18.81 7.04
CA GLU A 20 10.54 -18.95 7.67
C GLU A 20 10.81 -17.87 8.72
N GLY A 21 9.75 -17.28 9.29
CA GLY A 21 9.88 -16.14 10.18
C GLY A 21 10.34 -14.86 9.47
N THR A 22 11.06 -14.00 10.19
CA THR A 22 11.64 -12.76 9.68
C THR A 22 13.12 -12.70 10.06
N ALA A 23 13.87 -11.75 9.51
CA ALA A 23 15.25 -11.50 9.92
C ALA A 23 15.41 -11.19 11.42
N TYR A 24 14.33 -10.88 12.14
CA TYR A 24 14.34 -10.49 13.56
C TYR A 24 13.70 -11.53 14.49
N GLU A 25 12.81 -12.39 14.00
CA GLU A 25 12.03 -13.32 14.82
C GLU A 25 11.77 -14.66 14.07
N PRO A 26 11.86 -15.83 14.73
CA PRO A 26 11.66 -17.14 14.11
C PRO A 26 10.25 -17.40 13.54
N TRP A 27 9.28 -16.59 13.94
CA TRP A 27 7.93 -16.59 13.38
C TRP A 27 7.36 -15.18 13.47
N ALA A 28 6.56 -14.79 12.49
CA ALA A 28 5.80 -13.55 12.54
C ALA A 28 4.49 -13.70 11.79
N ARG A 29 3.45 -12.95 12.17
CA ARG A 29 2.21 -12.84 11.40
C ARG A 29 2.29 -11.64 10.47
N MET A 30 2.21 -11.87 9.17
CA MET A 30 2.30 -10.84 8.14
C MET A 30 0.94 -10.57 7.51
N PRO A 31 0.60 -9.30 7.23
CA PRO A 31 -0.56 -8.98 6.43
C PRO A 31 -0.38 -9.52 5.01
N ARG A 32 -1.41 -10.16 4.47
CA ARG A 32 -1.50 -10.59 3.08
C ARG A 32 -2.67 -9.88 2.42
N LEU A 33 -2.43 -9.34 1.24
CA LEU A 33 -3.47 -8.77 0.37
C LEU A 33 -3.69 -9.73 -0.79
N SER A 34 -4.94 -9.90 -1.20
CA SER A 34 -5.32 -10.79 -2.30
C SER A 34 -6.31 -10.12 -3.22
N ALA A 35 -6.29 -10.53 -4.49
CA ALA A 35 -7.24 -10.12 -5.50
C ALA A 35 -7.42 -11.24 -6.52
N GLU A 36 -8.62 -11.34 -7.08
CA GLU A 36 -8.89 -12.15 -8.27
C GLU A 36 -8.69 -11.24 -9.49
N LEU A 37 -7.96 -11.71 -10.50
CA LEU A 37 -7.66 -10.92 -11.69
C LEU A 37 -7.86 -11.75 -12.96
N ALA A 38 -8.55 -11.14 -13.93
CA ALA A 38 -8.52 -11.54 -15.33
C ALA A 38 -8.00 -10.36 -16.16
N GLY A 39 -6.92 -10.55 -16.92
CA GLY A 39 -6.29 -9.49 -17.71
C GLY A 39 -5.28 -8.65 -16.92
N THR A 40 -5.24 -7.35 -17.21
CA THR A 40 -4.31 -6.39 -16.60
C THR A 40 -5.05 -5.46 -15.65
N ALA A 41 -4.51 -5.25 -14.45
CA ALA A 41 -5.05 -4.29 -13.49
C ALA A 41 -3.93 -3.70 -12.62
N VAL A 42 -4.22 -2.53 -12.04
CA VAL A 42 -3.34 -1.86 -11.08
C VAL A 42 -3.75 -2.24 -9.66
N PHE A 43 -2.76 -2.63 -8.85
CA PHE A 43 -2.95 -2.88 -7.43
C PHE A 43 -2.03 -1.98 -6.63
N ALA A 44 -2.60 -1.22 -5.70
CA ALA A 44 -1.84 -0.32 -4.84
C ALA A 44 -2.08 -0.68 -3.38
N ALA A 45 -1.00 -0.71 -2.59
CA ALA A 45 -1.04 -0.96 -1.16
C ALA A 45 -0.11 0.01 -0.45
N LEU A 46 -0.51 0.43 0.75
CA LEU A 46 0.29 1.22 1.65
C LEU A 46 0.90 0.28 2.70
N ALA A 47 2.21 0.35 2.88
CA ALA A 47 2.91 -0.37 3.92
C ALA A 47 3.70 0.60 4.82
N ALA A 48 3.66 0.36 6.12
CA ALA A 48 4.52 1.06 7.09
C ALA A 48 5.42 0.07 7.82
N LEU A 49 6.71 0.42 7.86
CA LEU A 49 7.74 -0.29 8.59
C LEU A 49 7.99 0.43 9.92
N GLY A 50 7.97 -0.32 11.04
CA GLY A 50 8.35 0.24 12.33
C GLY A 50 7.34 1.24 12.90
N THR A 51 6.07 0.84 13.05
CA THR A 51 5.11 1.68 13.77
C THR A 51 5.41 1.66 15.26
N GLY A 52 6.05 2.70 15.78
CA GLY A 52 5.98 3.02 17.21
C GLY A 52 4.51 3.15 17.63
N ALA A 53 4.20 2.97 18.92
CA ALA A 53 2.82 3.00 19.44
C ALA A 53 2.05 4.30 19.12
N THR A 54 2.75 5.35 18.69
CA THR A 54 2.24 6.68 18.34
C THR A 54 2.02 6.90 16.84
N ALA A 55 2.36 5.94 15.96
CA ALA A 55 2.13 6.12 14.53
C ALA A 55 0.61 6.10 14.22
N PRO A 56 0.09 7.05 13.44
CA PRO A 56 -1.32 7.08 13.06
C PRO A 56 -1.68 5.82 12.25
N PRO A 57 -2.95 5.37 12.32
CA PRO A 57 -3.40 4.21 11.55
C PRO A 57 -3.26 4.50 10.06
N LEU A 58 -2.85 3.49 9.27
CA LEU A 58 -2.68 3.61 7.81
C LEU A 58 -3.95 4.11 7.10
N THR A 59 -5.13 3.87 7.68
CA THR A 59 -6.42 4.35 7.14
C THR A 59 -6.54 5.87 7.14
N ALA A 60 -5.77 6.58 7.97
CA ALA A 60 -5.78 8.03 8.05
C ALA A 60 -4.68 8.68 7.19
N ALA A 61 -3.77 7.90 6.61
CA ALA A 61 -2.64 8.43 5.85
C ALA A 61 -3.02 8.84 4.42
N VAL A 62 -4.06 8.22 3.85
CA VAL A 62 -4.50 8.45 2.48
C VAL A 62 -5.81 9.22 2.49
N ALA A 63 -5.81 10.43 1.93
CA ALA A 63 -7.02 11.23 1.80
C ALA A 63 -7.85 10.78 0.60
N GLU A 64 -7.20 10.44 -0.52
CA GLU A 64 -7.88 10.03 -1.74
C GLU A 64 -6.97 9.17 -2.62
N VAL A 65 -7.60 8.27 -3.37
CA VAL A 65 -6.96 7.44 -4.38
C VAL A 65 -7.82 7.48 -5.62
N SER A 66 -7.20 7.76 -6.75
CA SER A 66 -7.83 7.59 -8.05
C SER A 66 -6.88 6.83 -8.98
N CYS A 67 -7.44 5.96 -9.80
CA CYS A 67 -6.74 5.27 -10.87
C CYS A 67 -7.56 5.47 -12.13
N ALA A 68 -6.99 6.12 -13.13
CA ALA A 68 -7.64 6.36 -14.40
C ALA A 68 -6.58 6.27 -15.50
N ASP A 69 -7.00 5.75 -16.66
CA ASP A 69 -6.11 5.48 -17.79
C ASP A 69 -4.89 4.65 -17.34
N ASP A 70 -3.69 5.22 -17.44
CA ASP A 70 -2.42 4.63 -17.04
C ASP A 70 -1.77 5.39 -15.87
N GLU A 71 -2.59 6.01 -15.01
CA GLU A 71 -2.12 6.83 -13.89
C GLU A 71 -2.85 6.52 -12.57
N LEU A 72 -2.06 6.27 -11.53
CA LEU A 72 -2.51 6.17 -10.14
C LEU A 72 -2.12 7.46 -9.40
N ARG A 73 -3.10 8.13 -8.81
CA ARG A 73 -2.89 9.28 -7.92
C ARG A 73 -3.24 8.92 -6.49
N VAL A 74 -2.35 9.30 -5.57
CA VAL A 74 -2.54 9.16 -4.14
C VAL A 74 -2.36 10.53 -3.51
N ARG A 75 -3.45 11.08 -2.98
CA ARG A 75 -3.42 12.32 -2.20
C ARG A 75 -3.24 11.94 -0.74
N TRP A 76 -2.14 12.36 -0.15
CA TRP A 76 -1.83 12.08 1.24
C TRP A 76 -2.58 13.04 2.17
N ALA A 77 -2.92 12.56 3.36
CA ALA A 77 -3.69 13.36 4.33
C ALA A 77 -2.93 14.58 4.86
N ASP A 78 -1.60 14.56 4.77
CA ASP A 78 -0.69 15.65 5.13
C ASP A 78 -0.44 16.65 4.00
N GLY A 79 -1.04 16.45 2.82
CA GLY A 79 -1.06 17.42 1.71
C GLY A 79 -0.41 16.98 0.41
N PRO A 80 0.79 16.36 0.41
CA PRO A 80 1.47 15.95 -0.82
C PRO A 80 0.61 15.05 -1.71
N GLU A 81 0.95 15.03 -3.00
CA GLU A 81 0.37 14.11 -3.97
C GLU A 81 1.47 13.24 -4.57
N THR A 82 1.24 11.93 -4.64
CA THR A 82 2.07 10.99 -5.40
C THR A 82 1.32 10.54 -6.64
N VAL A 83 1.98 10.69 -7.79
CA VAL A 83 1.47 10.25 -9.09
C VAL A 83 2.37 9.16 -9.64
N VAL A 84 1.78 8.04 -10.03
CA VAL A 84 2.45 6.93 -10.70
C VAL A 84 1.85 6.79 -12.09
N SER A 85 2.65 7.00 -13.12
CA SER A 85 2.28 6.74 -14.52
C SER A 85 2.93 5.43 -14.98
N PHE A 86 2.29 4.67 -15.86
CA PHE A 86 2.78 3.37 -16.34
C PHE A 86 3.42 3.43 -17.74
N GLU A 87 3.09 4.44 -18.56
CA GLU A 87 3.59 4.59 -19.93
C GLU A 87 4.20 5.98 -20.20
N PRO A 88 5.53 6.17 -20.01
CA PRO A 88 6.47 5.25 -19.38
C PRO A 88 6.32 5.23 -17.86
N LEU A 89 6.84 4.19 -17.20
CA LEU A 89 6.84 4.11 -15.75
C LEU A 89 7.55 5.32 -15.12
N ARG A 90 6.80 6.18 -14.42
CA ARG A 90 7.35 7.25 -13.60
C ARG A 90 6.60 7.39 -12.29
N VAL A 91 7.33 7.81 -11.26
CA VAL A 91 6.78 8.22 -9.97
C VAL A 91 7.19 9.67 -9.73
N THR A 92 6.21 10.53 -9.49
CA THR A 92 6.43 11.93 -9.11
C THR A 92 5.73 12.22 -7.79
N ALA A 93 6.32 13.13 -7.02
CA ALA A 93 5.71 13.67 -5.82
C ALA A 93 5.62 15.19 -5.96
N ALA A 94 4.42 15.72 -5.83
CA ALA A 94 4.19 17.15 -5.70
C ALA A 94 4.13 17.50 -4.21
N LEU A 95 4.95 18.47 -3.79
CA LEU A 95 4.79 19.10 -2.50
C LEU A 95 3.63 20.12 -2.60
N PRO A 96 2.84 20.29 -1.53
CA PRO A 96 1.74 21.27 -1.51
C PRO A 96 2.22 22.72 -1.67
#